data_AF-A0A7W6UZI0-F1
#
_entry.id   AF-A0A7W6UZI0-F1
#
_cell.length_a   1.000
_cell.length_b   1.000
_cell.length_c   1.000
_cell.angle_alpha   90.00
_cell.angle_beta   90.00
_cell.angle_gamma   90.00
#
_symmetry.space_group_name_H-M   'P 1'
#
loop_
_entity.id
_entity.type
_entity.pdbx_description
1 polymer ?
#
loop_
_entity_poly.entity_id
_entity_poly.type
_entity_poly.pdbx_seq_one_letter_code
_entity_poly.pdbx_strand_id
1 'polypeptide(L)'
;MALDPGNAEEELNPMPLPFFLQMAKLPDPFDWLKPRWLKRWTNRQKARNAILHNSRKPKLTPEEARRDHREMLRFLGLNALLGISIGISVGIALIALDIGGLRGLIMRATNPILPLFLVLVPFACLFGGAAAASAILTLPYESKFQEDEEDKSEDEPASR
;
A
#
# COMPACT_ATOMS: atom_id res chain seq x y z
N MET A 1 27.17 -25.79 -61.04
CA MET A 1 25.91 -26.48 -60.67
C MET A 1 25.90 -26.53 -59.14
N ALA A 2 25.54 -25.39 -58.54
CA ALA A 2 25.52 -25.20 -57.09
C ALA A 2 24.09 -25.45 -56.61
N LEU A 3 23.96 -26.27 -55.58
CA LEU A 3 22.70 -26.57 -54.91
C LEU A 3 22.24 -25.31 -54.18
N ASP A 4 21.14 -24.74 -54.65
CA ASP A 4 20.43 -23.63 -54.03
C ASP A 4 19.69 -24.13 -52.76
N PRO A 5 20.09 -23.71 -51.55
CA PRO A 5 19.45 -24.12 -50.29
C PRO A 5 18.17 -23.28 -50.02
N GLY A 6 17.37 -23.03 -51.04
CA GLY A 6 16.19 -22.16 -51.00
C GLY A 6 14.90 -22.82 -50.54
N ASN A 7 14.93 -23.81 -49.62
CA ASN A 7 13.72 -24.52 -49.18
C ASN A 7 13.64 -24.76 -47.66
N ALA A 8 14.04 -23.78 -46.84
CA ALA A 8 13.89 -23.83 -45.39
C ALA A 8 13.29 -22.55 -44.78
N GLU A 9 12.54 -21.76 -45.56
CA GLU A 9 11.71 -20.67 -45.02
C GLU A 9 10.29 -21.22 -44.78
N GLU A 10 10.23 -22.20 -43.88
CA GLU A 10 9.00 -22.78 -43.34
C GLU A 10 8.34 -21.71 -42.44
N GLU A 11 7.44 -20.95 -43.05
CA GLU A 11 6.15 -20.52 -42.48
C GLU A 11 6.13 -20.16 -40.97
N LEU A 12 7.03 -19.27 -40.51
CA LEU A 12 6.88 -18.66 -39.19
C LEU A 12 5.98 -17.42 -39.28
N ASN A 13 4.71 -17.67 -39.59
CA ASN A 13 3.65 -16.68 -39.51
C ASN A 13 3.50 -16.27 -38.04
N PRO A 14 3.81 -15.02 -37.63
CA PRO A 14 3.61 -14.61 -36.24
C PRO A 14 2.12 -14.61 -35.98
N MET A 15 1.65 -15.53 -35.13
CA MET A 15 0.27 -15.53 -34.64
C MET A 15 -0.14 -14.11 -34.22
N PRO A 16 -1.37 -13.66 -34.54
CA PRO A 16 -1.87 -12.41 -34.00
C PRO A 16 -1.88 -12.55 -32.47
N LEU A 17 -1.08 -11.71 -31.81
CA LEU A 17 -1.03 -11.62 -30.36
C LEU A 17 -2.46 -11.51 -29.80
N PRO A 18 -2.79 -12.19 -28.68
CA PRO A 18 -4.12 -12.13 -28.11
C PRO A 18 -4.51 -10.68 -27.84
N PHE A 19 -5.65 -10.27 -28.38
CA PHE A 19 -6.23 -8.91 -28.38
C PHE A 19 -6.11 -8.17 -27.02
N PHE A 20 -6.12 -8.91 -25.91
CA PHE A 20 -6.01 -8.39 -24.55
C PHE A 20 -4.64 -7.75 -24.23
N LEU A 21 -3.54 -8.21 -24.85
CA LEU A 21 -2.21 -7.64 -24.63
C LEU A 21 -1.99 -6.32 -25.38
N GLN A 22 -2.81 -6.02 -26.40
CA GLN A 22 -2.75 -4.76 -27.13
C GLN A 22 -3.49 -3.61 -26.39
N MET A 23 -4.35 -3.94 -25.42
CA MET A 23 -5.13 -2.95 -24.66
C MET A 23 -4.34 -2.18 -23.59
N ALA A 24 -3.14 -2.63 -23.21
CA ALA A 24 -2.36 -1.97 -22.15
C ALA A 24 -1.84 -0.57 -22.57
N LYS A 25 -2.01 -0.16 -23.83
CA LYS A 25 -1.53 1.12 -24.38
C LYS A 25 -2.62 1.93 -25.10
N LEU A 26 -3.89 1.70 -24.77
CA LEU A 26 -5.02 2.48 -25.30
C LEU A 26 -5.67 3.33 -24.20
N PRO A 27 -6.20 4.53 -24.53
CA PRO A 27 -6.94 5.35 -23.58
C PRO A 27 -8.10 4.55 -22.97
N ASP A 28 -8.28 4.66 -21.65
CA ASP A 28 -9.26 3.88 -20.89
C ASP A 28 -10.62 3.83 -21.61
N PRO A 29 -11.11 2.64 -22.04
CA PRO A 29 -12.33 2.52 -22.86
C PRO A 29 -13.60 3.03 -22.17
N PHE A 30 -13.52 3.28 -20.87
CA PHE A 30 -14.61 3.78 -20.03
C PHE A 30 -14.38 5.22 -19.52
N ASP A 31 -13.46 5.98 -20.11
CA ASP A 31 -13.24 7.39 -19.70
C ASP A 31 -14.50 8.25 -19.89
N TRP A 32 -15.37 7.90 -20.84
CA TRP A 32 -16.65 8.58 -21.06
C TRP A 32 -17.64 8.42 -19.89
N LEU A 33 -17.56 7.33 -19.12
CA LEU A 33 -18.43 7.06 -17.96
C LEU A 33 -17.99 7.81 -16.69
N LYS A 34 -16.81 8.44 -16.70
CA LYS A 34 -16.29 9.12 -15.51
C LYS A 34 -16.96 10.49 -15.35
N PRO A 35 -17.60 10.78 -14.20
CA PRO A 35 -18.19 12.09 -13.94
C PRO A 35 -17.10 13.18 -13.87
N ARG A 36 -17.47 14.44 -14.15
CA ARG A 36 -16.52 15.58 -14.29
C ARG A 36 -15.61 15.79 -13.08
N TRP A 37 -16.09 15.46 -11.88
CA TRP A 37 -15.30 15.56 -10.65
C TRP A 37 -14.19 14.49 -10.59
N LEU A 38 -14.45 13.29 -11.11
CA LEU A 38 -13.49 12.18 -11.14
C LEU A 38 -12.41 12.41 -12.21
N LYS A 39 -12.79 12.93 -13.39
CA LYS A 39 -11.80 13.34 -14.42
C LYS A 39 -10.85 14.43 -13.94
N ARG A 40 -11.36 15.40 -13.15
CA ARG A 40 -10.52 16.43 -12.51
C ARG A 40 -9.54 15.82 -11.51
N TRP A 41 -9.98 14.83 -10.75
CA TRP A 41 -9.14 14.12 -9.78
C TRP A 41 -8.03 13.31 -10.46
N THR A 42 -8.34 12.53 -11.51
CA THR A 42 -7.33 11.74 -12.24
C THR A 42 -6.30 12.60 -12.97
N ASN A 43 -6.73 13.73 -13.57
CA ASN A 43 -5.82 14.65 -14.24
C ASN A 43 -4.85 15.34 -13.26
N ARG A 44 -5.29 15.64 -12.03
CA ARG A 44 -4.40 16.15 -10.98
C ARG A 44 -3.34 15.12 -10.59
N GLN A 45 -3.70 13.85 -10.48
CA GLN A 45 -2.75 12.76 -10.18
C GLN A 45 -1.68 12.63 -11.27
N LYS A 46 -2.09 12.69 -12.54
CA LYS A 46 -1.17 12.58 -13.68
C LYS A 46 -0.18 13.76 -13.77
N ALA A 47 -0.65 14.98 -13.47
CA ALA A 47 0.21 16.16 -13.41
C ALA A 47 1.23 16.09 -12.26
N ARG A 48 0.84 15.58 -11.09
CA ARG A 48 1.75 15.33 -9.96
C ARG A 48 2.84 14.31 -10.36
N ASN A 49 2.47 13.21 -11.01
CA ASN A 49 3.44 12.19 -11.45
C ASN A 49 4.41 12.69 -12.53
N ALA A 50 3.98 13.61 -13.39
CA ALA A 50 4.86 14.23 -14.39
C ALA A 50 5.90 15.17 -13.74
N ILE A 51 5.54 15.86 -12.66
CA ILE A 51 6.44 16.73 -11.89
C ILE A 51 7.49 15.90 -11.12
N LEU A 52 7.12 14.69 -10.67
CA LEU A 52 8.02 13.78 -9.94
C LEU A 52 9.07 13.07 -10.83
N HIS A 53 8.91 13.10 -12.16
CA HIS A 53 9.86 12.43 -13.07
C HIS A 53 11.19 13.20 -13.27
N ASN A 54 11.35 14.37 -12.65
CA ASN A 54 12.63 15.08 -12.52
C ASN A 54 13.35 14.68 -11.22
N SER A 55 13.53 13.37 -11.00
CA SER A 55 14.16 12.86 -9.78
C SER A 55 15.66 12.63 -9.98
N ARG A 56 16.50 13.63 -9.69
CA ARG A 56 17.82 13.33 -9.12
C ARG A 56 17.55 12.77 -7.72
N LYS A 57 17.24 11.48 -7.62
CA LYS A 57 17.07 10.82 -6.32
C LYS A 57 18.36 11.01 -5.53
N PRO A 58 18.34 11.63 -4.34
CA PRO A 58 19.49 11.61 -3.46
C PRO A 58 19.83 10.13 -3.24
N LYS A 59 21.10 9.76 -3.43
CA LYS A 59 21.57 8.43 -3.06
C LYS A 59 21.53 8.37 -1.52
N LEU A 60 20.39 8.02 -0.94
CA LEU A 60 20.29 7.64 0.46
C LEU A 60 21.33 6.56 0.72
N THR A 61 22.19 6.81 1.69
CA THR A 61 23.13 5.78 2.12
C THR A 61 22.30 4.57 2.62
N PRO A 62 22.72 3.32 2.34
CA PRO A 62 21.95 2.13 2.71
C PRO A 62 21.65 2.04 4.22
N GLU A 63 22.39 2.77 5.04
CA GLU A 63 22.28 2.83 6.49
C GLU A 63 21.20 3.82 6.95
N GLU A 64 21.04 4.98 6.29
CA GLU A 64 20.00 5.97 6.61
C GLU A 64 18.60 5.47 6.25
N ALA A 65 18.46 4.77 5.12
CA ALA A 65 17.20 4.16 4.71
C ALA A 65 16.71 3.07 5.69
N ARG A 66 17.63 2.34 6.35
CA ARG A 66 17.28 1.31 7.35
C ARG A 66 16.77 1.91 8.65
N ARG A 67 17.34 3.05 9.07
CA ARG A 67 16.92 3.73 10.31
C ARG A 67 15.54 4.33 10.16
N ASP A 68 15.29 5.01 9.04
CA ASP A 68 13.97 5.54 8.69
C ASP A 68 12.89 4.43 8.65
N HIS A 69 13.21 3.30 8.01
CA HIS A 69 12.27 2.17 7.94
C HIS A 69 11.91 1.60 9.33
N ARG A 70 12.87 1.57 10.27
CA ARG A 70 12.60 1.11 11.65
C ARG A 70 11.70 2.07 12.41
N GLU A 71 11.88 3.38 12.25
CA GLU A 71 11.03 4.39 12.88
C GLU A 71 9.60 4.31 12.32
N MET A 72 9.46 4.10 11.01
CA MET A 72 8.18 3.85 10.37
C MET A 72 7.48 2.58 10.89
N LEU A 73 8.20 1.45 11.00
CA LEU A 73 7.65 0.21 11.57
C LEU A 73 7.27 0.35 13.04
N ARG A 74 8.02 1.14 13.82
CA ARG A 74 7.70 1.41 15.22
C ARG A 74 6.44 2.25 15.35
N PHE A 75 6.30 3.30 14.53
CA PHE A 75 5.09 4.11 14.48
C PHE A 75 3.87 3.27 14.09
N LEU A 76 4.01 2.43 13.07
CA LEU A 76 2.96 1.51 12.64
C LEU A 76 2.58 0.51 13.74
N GLY A 77 3.59 -0.10 14.38
CA GLY A 77 3.40 -1.07 15.46
C GLY A 77 2.73 -0.47 16.70
N LEU A 78 3.07 0.77 17.07
CA LEU A 78 2.41 1.48 18.18
C LEU A 78 0.93 1.75 17.90
N ASN A 79 0.61 2.18 16.67
CA ASN A 79 -0.78 2.39 16.27
C ASN A 79 -1.55 1.05 16.20
N ALA A 80 -0.93 -0.01 15.68
CA ALA A 80 -1.52 -1.34 15.68
C ALA A 80 -1.82 -1.84 17.09
N LEU A 81 -0.90 -1.64 18.05
CA LEU A 81 -1.09 -1.99 19.46
C LEU A 81 -2.25 -1.21 20.10
N LEU A 82 -2.38 0.08 19.80
CA LEU A 82 -3.50 0.89 20.26
C LEU A 82 -4.83 0.36 19.68
N GLY A 83 -4.85 0.00 18.40
CA GLY A 83 -6.03 -0.62 17.80
C GLY A 83 -6.36 -1.98 18.44
N ILE A 84 -5.35 -2.83 18.66
CA ILE A 84 -5.52 -4.14 19.31
C ILE A 84 -6.11 -3.98 20.72
N SER A 85 -5.63 -3.03 21.51
CA SER A 85 -6.15 -2.81 22.87
C SER A 85 -7.62 -2.40 22.84
N ILE A 86 -8.00 -1.51 21.92
CA ILE A 86 -9.40 -1.13 21.71
C ILE A 86 -10.24 -2.35 21.30
N GLY A 87 -9.77 -3.14 20.33
CA GLY A 87 -10.47 -4.35 19.87
C GLY A 87 -10.67 -5.37 21.00
N ILE A 88 -9.65 -5.61 21.83
CA ILE A 88 -9.74 -6.48 23.00
C ILE A 88 -10.74 -5.91 24.01
N SER A 89 -10.68 -4.61 24.31
CA SER A 89 -11.64 -3.97 25.24
C SER A 89 -13.08 -4.11 24.76
N VAL A 90 -13.33 -3.94 23.45
CA VAL A 90 -14.65 -4.16 22.85
C VAL A 90 -15.08 -5.62 22.99
N GLY A 91 -14.21 -6.57 22.63
CA GLY A 91 -14.51 -8.00 22.77
C GLY A 91 -14.82 -8.43 24.21
N ILE A 92 -14.06 -7.92 25.18
CA ILE A 92 -14.33 -8.12 26.62
C ILE A 92 -15.67 -7.50 27.01
N ALA A 93 -15.98 -6.28 26.54
CA ALA A 93 -17.25 -5.63 26.85
C ALA A 93 -18.44 -6.43 26.32
N LEU A 94 -18.36 -7.00 25.11
CA LEU A 94 -19.41 -7.87 24.56
C LEU A 94 -19.65 -9.10 25.43
N ILE A 95 -18.57 -9.73 25.90
CA ILE A 95 -18.64 -10.90 26.79
C ILE A 95 -19.19 -10.49 28.16
N ALA A 96 -18.71 -9.40 28.74
CA ALA A 96 -19.10 -8.95 30.08
C ALA A 96 -20.59 -8.55 30.13
N LEU A 97 -21.07 -7.87 29.09
CA LEU A 97 -22.47 -7.47 28.93
C LEU A 97 -23.37 -8.63 28.48
N ASP A 98 -22.80 -9.81 28.22
CA ASP A 98 -23.52 -11.02 27.79
C ASP A 98 -24.35 -10.78 26.51
N ILE A 99 -23.81 -9.98 25.58
CA ILE A 99 -24.52 -9.64 24.35
C ILE A 99 -24.73 -10.91 23.52
N GLY A 100 -25.99 -11.21 23.20
CA GLY A 100 -26.34 -12.42 22.45
C GLY A 100 -26.08 -13.73 23.23
N GLY A 101 -25.92 -13.68 24.55
CA GLY A 101 -25.64 -14.86 25.38
C GLY A 101 -24.19 -15.35 25.28
N LEU A 102 -23.27 -14.51 24.79
CA LEU A 102 -21.86 -14.87 24.58
C LEU A 102 -21.20 -15.42 25.84
N ARG A 103 -21.48 -14.81 27.00
CA ARG A 103 -20.89 -15.24 28.27
C ARG A 103 -21.39 -16.62 28.66
N GLY A 104 -22.69 -16.86 28.48
CA GLY A 104 -23.31 -18.17 28.72
C GLY A 104 -22.73 -19.25 27.80
N LEU A 105 -22.51 -18.93 26.52
CA LEU A 105 -21.88 -19.84 25.56
C LEU A 105 -20.44 -20.18 25.96
N ILE A 106 -19.65 -19.19 26.40
CA ILE A 106 -18.28 -19.40 26.87
C ILE A 106 -18.26 -20.26 28.14
N MET A 107 -19.12 -19.97 29.12
CA MET A 107 -19.16 -20.71 30.39
C MET A 107 -19.64 -22.16 30.25
N ARG A 108 -20.45 -22.46 29.24
CA ARG A 108 -20.96 -23.81 28.98
C ARG A 108 -20.02 -24.64 28.10
N ALA A 109 -19.03 -24.02 27.47
CA ALA A 109 -18.09 -24.72 26.60
C ALA A 109 -17.15 -25.61 27.40
N THR A 110 -16.95 -26.86 26.93
CA THR A 110 -15.96 -27.79 27.52
C THR A 110 -14.55 -27.20 27.53
N ASN A 111 -14.23 -26.37 26.53
CA ASN A 111 -13.01 -25.58 26.48
C ASN A 111 -13.37 -24.11 26.19
N PRO A 112 -13.39 -23.23 27.21
CA PRO A 112 -13.77 -21.82 27.04
C PRO A 112 -12.71 -21.00 26.31
N ILE A 113 -11.49 -21.53 26.11
CA ILE A 113 -10.39 -20.83 25.46
C ILE A 113 -10.69 -20.60 23.97
N LEU A 114 -11.25 -21.61 23.30
CA LEU A 114 -11.60 -21.54 21.87
C LEU A 114 -12.58 -20.40 21.55
N PRO A 115 -13.78 -20.32 22.17
CA PRO A 115 -14.71 -19.23 21.89
C PRO A 115 -14.16 -17.87 22.29
N LEU A 116 -13.30 -17.80 23.33
CA LEU A 116 -12.63 -16.56 23.69
C LEU A 116 -11.73 -16.05 22.57
N PHE A 117 -10.87 -16.90 21.99
CA PHE A 117 -10.02 -16.51 20.86
C PHE A 117 -10.83 -16.18 19.60
N LEU A 118 -11.89 -16.95 19.33
CA LEU A 118 -12.81 -16.71 18.21
C LEU A 118 -13.47 -15.32 18.26
N VAL A 119 -13.63 -14.75 19.45
CA VAL A 119 -14.14 -13.39 19.63
C VAL A 119 -12.98 -12.40 19.65
N LEU A 120 -12.01 -12.56 20.54
CA LEU A 120 -10.98 -11.53 20.77
C LEU A 120 -10.06 -11.33 19.57
N VAL A 121 -9.68 -12.40 18.85
CA VAL A 121 -8.74 -12.30 17.72
C VAL A 121 -9.29 -11.47 16.56
N PRO A 122 -10.50 -11.72 16.00
CA PRO A 122 -10.99 -10.90 14.90
C PRO A 122 -11.20 -9.44 15.31
N PHE A 123 -11.64 -9.16 16.54
CA PHE A 123 -11.76 -7.78 17.03
C PHE A 123 -10.39 -7.11 17.16
N ALA A 124 -9.40 -7.78 17.74
CA ALA A 124 -8.03 -7.28 17.83
C ALA A 124 -7.42 -7.01 16.44
N CYS A 125 -7.58 -7.95 15.50
CA CYS A 125 -7.09 -7.80 14.13
C CYS A 125 -7.80 -6.67 13.37
N LEU A 126 -9.13 -6.55 13.52
CA LEU A 126 -9.92 -5.51 12.85
C LEU A 126 -9.48 -4.12 13.30
N PHE A 127 -9.47 -3.87 14.61
CA PHE A 127 -9.12 -2.57 15.15
C PHE A 127 -7.62 -2.28 15.04
N GLY A 128 -6.76 -3.28 15.24
CA GLY A 128 -5.32 -3.17 15.01
C GLY A 128 -4.98 -2.82 13.57
N GLY A 129 -5.59 -3.50 12.61
CA GLY A 129 -5.43 -3.22 11.18
C GLY A 129 -5.96 -1.84 10.79
N ALA A 130 -7.12 -1.43 11.33
CA ALA A 130 -7.69 -0.11 11.07
C ALA A 130 -6.80 1.03 11.62
N ALA A 131 -6.28 0.88 12.84
CA ALA A 131 -5.37 1.86 13.43
C ALA A 131 -4.02 1.91 12.69
N ALA A 132 -3.48 0.75 12.30
CA ALA A 132 -2.27 0.66 11.49
C ALA A 132 -2.47 1.32 10.11
N ALA A 133 -3.57 1.04 9.42
CA ALA A 133 -3.90 1.66 8.14
C ALA A 133 -4.07 3.18 8.26
N SER A 134 -4.73 3.63 9.34
CA SER A 134 -4.87 5.07 9.63
C SER A 134 -3.50 5.73 9.82
N ALA A 135 -2.58 5.06 10.53
CA ALA A 135 -1.21 5.55 10.71
C ALA A 135 -0.46 5.70 9.38
N ILE A 136 -0.59 4.72 8.47
CA ILE A 136 0.01 4.79 7.12
C ILE A 136 -0.55 5.98 6.34
N LEU A 137 -1.87 6.20 6.39
CA LEU A 137 -2.53 7.33 5.71
C LEU A 137 -2.12 8.69 6.26
N THR A 138 -1.71 8.75 7.53
CA THR A 138 -1.36 10.00 8.23
C THR A 138 0.14 10.30 8.19
N LEU A 139 0.98 9.36 7.72
CA LEU A 139 2.43 9.60 7.59
C LEU A 139 2.70 10.70 6.54
N PRO A 140 3.38 11.79 6.91
CA PRO A 140 3.75 12.86 5.98
C PRO A 140 4.93 12.41 5.11
N TYR A 141 4.62 11.71 4.02
CA TYR A 141 5.65 11.29 3.05
C TYR A 141 6.29 12.47 2.29
N GLU A 142 5.67 13.65 2.31
CA GLU A 142 6.06 14.79 1.45
C GLU A 142 7.02 15.78 2.14
N SER A 143 7.17 15.76 3.48
CA SER A 143 8.03 16.70 4.20
C SER A 143 9.48 16.21 4.36
N LYS A 144 9.72 14.90 4.32
CA LYS A 144 11.06 14.33 4.52
C LYS A 144 12.04 14.51 3.36
N PHE A 145 11.57 15.00 2.21
CA PHE A 145 12.41 15.24 1.02
C PHE A 145 12.70 16.72 0.80
N GLN A 146 12.08 17.62 1.56
CA GLN A 146 12.19 19.06 1.36
C GLN A 146 13.24 19.70 2.29
N GLU A 147 13.39 19.18 3.51
CA GLU A 147 14.41 19.65 4.48
C GLU A 147 15.85 19.28 4.05
N ASP A 148 16.04 18.12 3.41
CA ASP A 148 17.35 17.69 2.89
C ASP A 148 17.87 18.56 1.73
N GLU A 149 16.99 19.32 1.05
CA GLU A 149 17.37 20.26 -0.02
C GLU A 149 17.80 21.64 0.51
N GLU A 150 17.19 22.12 1.60
CA GLU A 150 17.54 23.41 2.20
C GLU A 150 18.93 23.37 2.84
N ASP A 151 19.26 22.29 3.57
CA ASP A 151 20.55 22.14 4.28
C ASP A 151 21.75 22.04 3.34
N LYS A 152 21.53 21.63 2.08
CA LYS A 152 22.60 21.50 1.06
C LYS A 152 22.83 22.79 0.25
N SER A 153 21.94 23.77 0.36
CA SER A 153 22.03 25.04 -0.36
C SER A 153 22.81 26.11 0.41
N GLU A 154 23.07 25.89 1.71
CA GLU A 154 23.81 26.82 2.57
C GLU A 154 25.34 26.60 2.53
N ASP A 155 25.80 25.43 2.05
CA ASP A 155 27.23 25.05 2.04
C ASP A 155 27.98 25.39 0.72
N GLU A 156 27.34 26.02 -0.27
CA GLU A 156 28.01 26.46 -1.50
C GLU A 156 28.46 27.93 -1.35
N PRO A 157 29.74 28.22 -1.01
CA PRO A 157 30.19 29.60 -0.90
C PRO A 157 30.11 30.24 -2.27
N ALA A 158 29.32 31.32 -2.36
CA ALA A 158 29.15 32.12 -3.56
C ALA A 158 30.50 32.59 -4.10
N SER A 159 31.03 31.84 -5.07
CA SER A 159 32.19 32.24 -5.86
C SER A 159 31.73 33.34 -6.82
N ARG A 160 32.02 34.58 -6.45
CA ARG A 160 31.99 35.77 -7.32
C ARG A 160 33.41 36.24 -7.56
#